data_AF-A0A818JCA1-F1
#
_entry.id   AF-A0A818JCA1-F1
#
_cell.length_a   1.000
_cell.length_b   1.000
_cell.length_c   1.000
_cell.angle_alpha   90.00
_cell.angle_beta   90.00
_cell.angle_gamma   90.00
#
_symmetry.space_group_name_H-M   'P 1'
#
loop_
_entity.id
_entity.type
_entity.pdbx_description
1 polymer ?
#
loop_
_entity_poly.entity_id
_entity_poly.type
_entity_poly.pdbx_seq_one_letter_code
_entity_poly.pdbx_strand_id
1 'polypeptide(L)'
;MIMGDFNIDLEKDGEKAERLLEWMGSCWFGPPAPDSNTSLRSDCTIDYALAVDVNLTIQTCQCNNSSDHKPLLGVPTCVTAWKIEGSRTR
;
A
#
# COMPACT_ATOMS: atom_id res chain seq x y z
N MET A 1 -2.47 10.18 2.39
CA MET A 1 -2.03 8.79 2.18
C MET A 1 -1.91 8.13 3.54
N ILE A 2 -2.45 6.93 3.70
CA ILE A 2 -2.33 6.08 4.88
C ILE A 2 -1.61 4.81 4.43
N MET A 3 -0.65 4.29 5.18
CA MET A 3 0.06 3.06 4.81
C MET A 3 0.46 2.27 6.05
N GLY A 4 0.45 0.95 5.94
CA GLY A 4 0.90 0.06 7.00
C GLY A 4 0.28 -1.33 6.93
N ASP A 5 0.47 -2.05 8.02
CA ASP A 5 -0.11 -3.37 8.28
C ASP A 5 -1.53 -3.22 8.86
N PHE A 6 -2.53 -3.70 8.13
CA PHE A 6 -3.94 -3.69 8.53
C PHE A 6 -4.36 -5.00 9.20
N ASN A 7 -3.52 -6.05 9.15
CA ASN A 7 -3.83 -7.40 9.64
C ASN A 7 -5.17 -7.96 9.12
N ILE A 8 -5.59 -7.55 7.92
CA ILE A 8 -6.82 -7.97 7.26
C ILE A 8 -6.51 -8.28 5.80
N ASP A 9 -6.75 -9.51 5.37
CA ASP A 9 -6.69 -9.89 3.97
C ASP A 9 -8.05 -9.63 3.30
N LEU A 10 -8.06 -8.68 2.35
CA LEU A 10 -9.29 -8.24 1.68
C LEU A 10 -10.02 -9.35 0.91
N GLU A 11 -9.35 -10.46 0.57
CA GLU A 11 -9.96 -11.58 -0.14
C GLU A 11 -10.34 -12.74 0.79
N LYS A 12 -9.65 -12.89 1.93
CA LYS A 12 -9.78 -14.07 2.80
C LYS A 12 -10.53 -13.84 4.10
N ASP A 13 -10.56 -12.61 4.63
CA ASP A 13 -11.06 -12.34 5.99
C ASP A 13 -12.54 -11.96 6.08
N GLY A 14 -13.32 -12.17 5.01
CA GLY A 14 -14.79 -12.08 5.01
C GLY A 14 -15.32 -10.77 5.61
N GLU A 15 -16.10 -10.87 6.70
CA GLU A 15 -16.73 -9.71 7.37
C GLU A 15 -15.71 -8.62 7.78
N LYS A 16 -14.49 -8.99 8.17
CA LYS A 16 -13.45 -7.99 8.52
C LYS A 16 -13.03 -7.19 7.29
N ALA A 17 -12.86 -7.87 6.15
CA ALA A 17 -12.54 -7.25 4.88
C ALA A 17 -13.70 -6.34 4.42
N GLU A 18 -14.94 -6.80 4.53
CA GLU A 18 -16.14 -6.01 4.19
C GLU A 18 -16.19 -4.70 5.00
N ARG A 19 -16.00 -4.78 6.32
CA ARG A 19 -15.99 -3.60 7.20
C ARG A 19 -14.86 -2.63 6.86
N LEU A 20 -13.68 -3.14 6.49
CA LEU A 20 -12.56 -2.31 6.08
C LEU A 20 -12.86 -1.60 4.74
N LEU A 21 -13.43 -2.31 3.77
CA LEU A 21 -13.84 -1.75 2.48
C LEU A 21 -14.94 -0.69 2.62
N GLU A 22 -15.92 -0.90 3.50
CA GLU A 22 -16.96 0.09 3.82
C GLU A 22 -16.34 1.37 4.40
N TRP A 23 -15.41 1.24 5.34
CA TRP A 23 -14.70 2.39 5.90
C TRP A 23 -13.87 3.11 4.84
N MET A 24 -13.09 2.38 4.02
CA MET A 24 -12.32 2.95 2.91
C MET A 24 -13.22 3.73 1.95
N GLY A 25 -14.36 3.14 1.56
CA GLY A 25 -15.35 3.76 0.68
C GLY A 25 -15.96 5.03 1.26
N SER A 26 -16.25 5.05 2.58
CA SER A 26 -16.77 6.24 3.27
C SER A 26 -15.79 7.43 3.28
N CYS A 27 -14.51 7.16 3.08
CA CYS A 27 -13.42 8.13 3.08
C CYS A 27 -12.86 8.39 1.66
N TRP A 28 -13.50 7.87 0.62
CA TRP A 28 -13.05 7.94 -0.79
C TRP A 28 -11.63 7.41 -1.02
N PHE A 29 -11.19 6.45 -0.21
CA PHE A 29 -9.97 5.69 -0.52
C PHE A 29 -10.28 4.69 -1.63
N GLY A 30 -9.51 4.74 -2.72
CA GLY A 30 -9.44 3.60 -3.65
C GLY A 30 -8.63 2.47 -3.02
N PRO A 31 -8.84 1.19 -3.38
CA PRO A 31 -8.05 0.08 -2.85
C PRO A 31 -6.83 -0.18 -3.74
N PRO A 32 -5.61 0.24 -3.41
CA PRO A 32 -4.45 -0.18 -4.16
C PRO A 32 -4.00 -1.47 -3.49
N ALA A 33 -4.44 -2.59 -4.04
CA ALA A 33 -3.86 -3.87 -3.65
C ALA A 33 -2.40 -3.91 -4.16
N PRO A 34 -1.44 -4.37 -3.35
CA PRO A 34 -0.10 -4.67 -3.84
C PRO A 34 -0.12 -5.77 -4.89
N ASP A 35 0.94 -5.83 -5.70
CA ASP A 35 1.12 -6.83 -6.76
C ASP A 35 1.32 -8.28 -6.28
N SER A 36 1.58 -8.50 -4.98
CA SER A 36 1.68 -9.82 -4.38
C SER A 36 1.41 -9.81 -2.88
N ASN A 37 1.25 -11.00 -2.30
CA ASN A 37 1.14 -11.21 -0.85
C ASN A 37 2.26 -10.51 -0.09
N THR A 38 1.90 -9.81 0.99
CA THR A 38 2.83 -9.02 1.79
C THR A 38 3.35 -9.78 2.99
N SER A 39 2.59 -10.75 3.52
CA SER A 39 3.08 -11.65 4.55
C SER A 39 3.94 -12.78 3.98
N LEU A 40 5.08 -13.04 4.59
CA LEU A 40 5.93 -14.21 4.33
C LEU A 40 5.49 -15.45 5.12
N ARG A 41 4.51 -15.31 6.03
CA ARG A 41 4.05 -16.39 6.92
C ARG A 41 2.77 -17.08 6.47
N SER A 42 1.88 -16.35 5.78
CA SER A 42 0.51 -16.82 5.55
C SER A 42 0.00 -16.68 4.12
N ASP A 43 0.86 -16.38 3.14
CA ASP A 43 0.44 -16.07 1.76
C ASP A 43 -0.73 -15.07 1.72
N CYS A 44 -0.78 -14.13 2.67
CA CYS A 44 -1.82 -13.13 2.79
C CYS A 44 -1.31 -11.76 2.36
N THR A 45 -2.21 -10.95 1.83
CA THR A 45 -2.00 -9.52 1.61
C THR A 45 -2.61 -8.79 2.78
N ILE A 46 -1.79 -8.21 3.67
CA ILE A 46 -2.28 -7.51 4.88
C ILE A 46 -1.69 -6.11 5.02
N ASP A 47 -0.69 -5.78 4.21
CA ASP A 47 -0.11 -4.45 4.14
C ASP A 47 -0.70 -3.71 2.93
N TYR A 48 -1.16 -2.49 3.16
CA TYR A 48 -1.76 -1.64 2.12
C TYR A 48 -1.24 -0.21 2.23
N ALA A 49 -1.36 0.53 1.13
CA ALA A 49 -1.32 1.99 1.17
C ALA A 49 -2.59 2.52 0.50
N LEU A 50 -3.21 3.53 1.09
CA LEU A 50 -4.49 4.11 0.70
C LEU A 50 -4.30 5.59 0.40
N ALA A 51 -4.88 6.08 -0.69
CA ALA A 51 -4.83 7.48 -1.06
C ALA A 51 -6.17 7.95 -1.64
N VAL A 52 -6.43 9.25 -1.48
CA VAL A 52 -7.56 9.96 -2.10
C VAL A 52 -6.97 10.84 -3.21
N ASP A 53 -7.65 10.89 -4.35
CA ASP A 53 -7.28 11.72 -5.52
C ASP A 53 -5.86 11.48 -6.08
N VAL A 54 -5.27 10.32 -5.78
CA VAL A 54 -3.96 9.90 -6.27
C VAL A 54 -4.05 8.46 -6.75
N ASN A 55 -3.73 8.24 -8.02
CA ASN A 55 -3.51 6.89 -8.52
C ASN A 55 -2.19 6.38 -7.94
N LEU A 56 -2.26 5.26 -7.22
CA LEU A 56 -1.12 4.64 -6.57
C LEU A 56 -0.89 3.24 -7.15
N THR A 57 0.32 2.98 -7.63
CA THR A 57 0.78 1.61 -7.91
C THR A 57 1.57 1.13 -6.71
N ILE A 58 1.21 -0.01 -6.13
CA ILE A 58 1.94 -0.61 -5.01
C ILE A 58 2.63 -1.88 -5.49
N GLN A 59 3.94 -1.96 -5.26
CA GLN A 59 4.76 -3.12 -5.55
C GLN A 59 5.38 -3.68 -4.28
N THR A 60 5.46 -5.00 -4.19
CA THR A 60 6.19 -5.69 -3.13
C THR A 60 7.68 -5.77 -3.48
N CYS A 61 8.55 -5.45 -2.51
CA CYS A 61 9.99 -5.58 -2.65
C CYS A 61 10.43 -7.02 -2.36
N GLN A 62 10.98 -7.70 -3.37
CA GLN A 62 11.69 -8.98 -3.21
C GLN A 62 13.13 -8.73 -2.75
N CYS A 63 13.28 -8.10 -1.59
CA CYS A 63 14.58 -7.79 -1.00
C CYS A 63 14.82 -8.60 0.28
N ASN A 64 16.07 -9.00 0.49
CA ASN A 64 16.49 -9.63 1.73
C ASN A 64 16.29 -8.65 2.89
N ASN A 65 15.37 -9.00 3.78
CA ASN A 65 15.09 -8.27 5.01
C ASN A 65 14.82 -9.28 6.13
N SER A 66 14.90 -8.86 7.38
CA SER A 66 14.67 -9.71 8.56
C SER A 66 13.22 -9.68 9.06
N SER A 67 12.31 -9.03 8.34
CA SER A 67 10.89 -8.98 8.66
C SER A 67 10.18 -10.20 8.06
N ASP A 68 9.06 -10.54 8.66
CA ASP A 68 8.05 -11.44 8.11
C ASP A 68 7.08 -10.75 7.14
N HIS A 69 7.28 -9.46 6.85
CA HIS A 69 6.53 -8.70 5.87
C HIS A 69 7.45 -8.27 4.71
N LYS A 70 6.95 -8.34 3.48
CA LYS A 70 7.61 -7.76 2.31
C LYS A 70 7.43 -6.24 2.34
N PRO A 71 8.51 -5.45 2.24
CA PRO A 71 8.40 -4.01 2.14
C PRO A 71 7.55 -3.60 0.93
N LEU A 72 6.76 -2.55 1.09
CA LEU A 72 5.95 -1.97 0.02
C LEU A 72 6.61 -0.73 -0.58
N LEU A 73 6.57 -0.63 -1.91
CA LEU A 73 6.91 0.57 -2.67
C LEU A 73 5.65 1.12 -3.32
N GLY A 74 5.16 2.26 -2.83
CA GLY A 74 4.06 3.01 -3.44
C GLY A 74 4.58 4.07 -4.41
N VAL A 75 4.17 4.00 -5.67
CA VAL A 75 4.51 4.99 -6.71
C VAL A 75 3.26 5.74 -7.13
N PRO A 76 3.13 7.05 -6.82
CA PRO A 76 2.02 7.85 -7.31
C PRO A 76 2.18 8.07 -8.81
N THR A 77 1.14 7.78 -9.59
CA THR A 77 1.15 7.88 -11.06
C THR A 77 0.51 9.17 -11.59
N CYS A 78 -0.08 9.99 -10.73
CA CYS A 78 -0.51 11.35 -11.08
C CYS A 78 0.64 12.36 -10.91
N VAL A 79 1.28 12.70 -12.03
CA VAL A 79 2.38 13.66 -12.09
C VAL A 79 1.84 15.09 -12.03
N THR A 80 1.92 15.72 -10.86
CA THR A 80 2.42 17.09 -10.75
C THR A 80 3.60 17.08 -9.79
N ALA A 81 4.68 16.42 -10.21
CA ALA A 81 5.94 16.50 -9.50
C ALA A 81 6.52 17.90 -9.72
N TRP A 82 6.45 18.76 -8.71
CA TRP A 82 7.34 19.91 -8.64
C TRP A 82 8.76 19.35 -8.50
N LYS A 83 9.57 19.58 -9.53
CA LYS A 83 11.00 19.23 -9.53
C LYS A 83 11.68 20.04 -8.42
N ILE A 84 11.98 19.40 -7.29
CA ILE A 84 12.89 20.00 -6.31
C ILE A 84 14.29 19.85 -6.88
N GLU A 85 14.78 20.91 -7.54
CA GLU A 85 16.19 21.03 -7.89
C GLU A 85 16.97 21.30 -6.60
N GLY A 86 17.37 20.23 -5.92
CA GLY A 86 18.32 20.31 -4.82
C GLY A 86 19.69 20.70 -5.38
N SER A 87 20.05 21.97 -5.25
CA SER A 87 21.42 22.42 -5.47
C SER A 87 22.35 21.76 -4.45
N ARG A 88 23.20 20.82 -4.89
CA ARG A 88 24.37 20.42 -4.11
C ARG A 88 25.38 21.56 -4.15
N THR A 89 25.36 22.43 -3.15
CA THR A 89 26.53 23.26 -2.83
C THR A 89 27.68 22.34 -2.44
N ARG A 90 28.80 22.45 -3.16
CA ARG A 90 30.08 21.83 -2.84
C ARG A 90 30.73 22.50 -1.64
#